data_AF-A0A7C5M122-F1
#
_entry.id   AF-A0A7C5M122-F1
#
_cell.length_a   1.000
_cell.length_b   1.000
_cell.length_c   1.000
_cell.angle_alpha   90.00
_cell.angle_beta   90.00
_cell.angle_gamma   90.00
#
_symmetry.space_group_name_H-M   'P 1'
#
loop_
_entity.id
_entity.type
_entity.pdbx_description
1 polymer ?
#
loop_
_entity_poly.entity_id
_entity_poly.type
_entity_poly.pdbx_seq_one_letter_code
_entity_poly.pdbx_strand_id
1 'polypeptide(L)'
;MKGSTLKYRNMALATTLLVSVLTGWRMWYLYRHDTLWGHLPLYFFLAVWLLVVLFFWKKYTRHPKGLRWLGLSTLSGILLSLGFPPLPLTFLLFVAWIPLLITEHEIAQEKKKVSLFPYAFHCFALWNVLVTWWVGNTAFIAGFFAFFLNALFMCVPFLLFHKTKKVLPRVGYMALAAYWMS
;
A
#
# COMPACT_ATOMS: atom_id res chain seq x y z
N MET A 1 16.35 5.39 -23.32
CA MET A 1 15.81 5.45 -21.94
C MET A 1 14.91 4.28 -21.51
N LYS A 2 14.10 3.62 -22.38
CA LYS A 2 13.20 2.51 -21.94
C LYS A 2 13.91 1.21 -21.52
N GLY A 3 15.11 0.92 -22.05
CA GLY A 3 15.81 -0.35 -21.82
C GLY A 3 16.38 -0.53 -20.42
N SER A 4 16.94 0.53 -19.81
CA SER A 4 17.54 0.46 -18.47
C SER A 4 16.48 0.27 -17.39
N THR A 5 15.36 0.99 -17.44
CA THR A 5 14.24 0.84 -16.48
C THR A 5 13.67 -0.57 -16.49
N LEU A 6 13.61 -1.22 -17.67
CA LEU A 6 13.13 -2.59 -17.79
C LEU A 6 14.09 -3.60 -17.14
N LYS A 7 15.40 -3.42 -17.33
CA LYS A 7 16.44 -4.23 -16.69
C LYS A 7 16.36 -4.15 -15.16
N TYR A 8 16.30 -2.93 -14.60
CA TYR A 8 16.18 -2.74 -13.15
C TYR A 8 14.89 -3.35 -12.58
N ARG A 9 13.77 -3.21 -13.29
CA ARG A 9 12.51 -3.84 -12.88
C ARG A 9 12.62 -5.36 -12.84
N ASN A 10 13.21 -5.99 -13.87
CA ASN A 10 13.36 -7.44 -13.91
C ASN A 10 14.32 -7.96 -12.82
N MET A 11 15.38 -7.21 -12.53
CA MET A 11 16.28 -7.49 -11.42
C MET A 11 15.57 -7.35 -10.05
N ALA A 12 14.75 -6.31 -9.89
CA ALA A 12 13.92 -6.12 -8.71
C ALA A 12 12.89 -7.26 -8.54
N LEU A 13 12.26 -7.71 -9.63
CA LEU A 13 11.36 -8.87 -9.62
C LEU A 13 12.08 -10.14 -9.18
N ALA A 14 13.27 -10.42 -9.73
CA ALA A 14 14.04 -11.61 -9.35
C ALA A 14 14.47 -11.58 -7.88
N THR A 15 14.96 -10.44 -7.40
CA THR A 15 15.39 -10.29 -6.00
C THR A 15 14.22 -10.39 -5.03
N THR A 16 13.11 -9.72 -5.30
CA THR A 16 11.90 -9.82 -4.46
C THR A 16 11.28 -11.21 -4.48
N LEU A 17 11.31 -11.90 -5.62
CA LEU A 17 10.89 -13.30 -5.73
C LEU A 17 11.75 -14.19 -4.84
N LEU A 18 13.08 -14.04 -4.92
CA LEU A 18 14.01 -14.77 -4.09
C LEU A 18 13.76 -14.50 -2.59
N VAL A 19 13.56 -13.25 -2.18
CA VAL A 19 13.22 -12.92 -0.78
C VAL A 19 11.92 -13.58 -0.34
N SER A 20 10.87 -13.54 -1.17
CA SER A 20 9.58 -14.17 -0.84
C SER A 20 9.69 -15.70 -0.70
N VAL A 21 10.48 -16.35 -1.57
CA VAL A 21 10.72 -17.80 -1.51
C VAL A 21 11.54 -18.17 -0.28
N LEU A 22 12.61 -17.43 0.02
CA LEU A 22 13.47 -17.71 1.19
C LEU A 22 12.72 -17.51 2.51
N THR A 23 11.97 -16.41 2.63
CA THR A 23 11.15 -16.14 3.83
C THR A 23 10.03 -17.16 3.97
N GLY A 24 9.35 -17.52 2.88
CA GLY A 24 8.32 -18.56 2.87
C GLY A 24 8.87 -19.95 3.26
N TRP A 25 10.04 -20.31 2.73
CA TRP A 25 10.72 -21.56 3.10
C TRP A 25 11.09 -21.58 4.58
N ARG A 26 11.64 -20.47 5.11
CA ARG A 26 11.98 -20.37 6.53
C ARG A 26 10.75 -20.45 7.43
N MET A 27 9.65 -19.80 7.06
CA MET A 27 8.38 -19.88 7.79
C MET A 27 7.85 -21.33 7.79
N TRP A 28 7.88 -22.00 6.66
CA TRP A 28 7.46 -23.40 6.56
C TRP A 28 8.33 -24.35 7.39
N TYR A 29 9.65 -24.11 7.42
CA TYR A 29 10.57 -24.85 8.29
C TYR A 29 10.23 -24.66 9.77
N LEU A 30 10.01 -23.42 10.21
CA LEU A 30 9.66 -23.12 11.60
C LEU A 30 8.28 -23.68 12.00
N TYR A 31 7.32 -23.65 11.07
CA TYR A 31 6.00 -24.23 11.26
C TYR A 31 6.07 -25.74 11.54
N ARG A 32 6.98 -26.47 10.87
CA ARG A 32 7.20 -27.90 11.11
C ARG A 32 7.86 -28.23 12.45
N HIS A 33 8.47 -27.23 13.08
CA HIS A 33 9.15 -27.37 14.37
C HIS A 33 8.34 -26.72 15.51
N ASP A 34 7.06 -26.42 15.30
CA ASP A 34 6.16 -25.78 16.27
C ASP A 34 6.74 -24.48 16.87
N THR A 35 7.52 -23.76 16.07
CA THR A 35 8.13 -22.48 16.46
C THR A 35 7.44 -21.31 15.78
N LEU A 36 7.29 -20.20 16.52
CA LEU A 36 6.70 -18.96 16.01
C LEU A 36 7.58 -18.35 14.91
N TRP A 37 6.94 -17.73 13.92
CA TRP A 37 7.63 -17.09 12.80
C TRP A 37 8.29 -15.76 13.14
N GLY A 38 7.93 -15.16 14.29
CA GLY A 38 8.42 -13.85 14.70
C GLY A 38 8.10 -12.80 13.63
N HIS A 39 9.12 -12.06 13.17
CA HIS A 39 8.97 -11.02 12.14
C HIS A 39 8.96 -11.53 10.69
N LEU A 40 9.14 -12.84 10.44
CA LEU A 40 9.18 -13.36 9.07
C LEU A 40 7.92 -13.06 8.23
N PRO A 41 6.69 -13.08 8.78
CA PRO A 41 5.50 -12.72 8.02
C PRO A 41 5.59 -11.30 7.44
N LEU A 42 6.16 -10.34 8.18
CA LEU A 42 6.35 -8.96 7.71
C LEU A 42 7.15 -8.96 6.40
N TYR A 43 8.32 -9.57 6.40
CA TYR A 43 9.21 -9.60 5.22
C TYR A 43 8.57 -10.35 4.06
N PHE A 44 7.89 -11.46 4.34
CA PHE A 44 7.18 -12.24 3.34
C PHE A 44 6.08 -11.41 2.66
N PHE A 45 5.16 -10.82 3.43
CA PHE A 45 4.05 -10.06 2.89
C PHE A 45 4.52 -8.78 2.18
N LEU A 46 5.56 -8.10 2.67
CA LEU A 46 6.15 -6.96 1.97
C LEU A 46 6.80 -7.36 0.65
N ALA A 47 7.53 -8.49 0.61
CA ALA A 47 8.14 -8.98 -0.62
C ALA A 47 7.07 -9.39 -1.65
N VAL A 48 6.03 -10.10 -1.21
CA VAL A 48 4.88 -10.46 -2.05
C VAL A 48 4.15 -9.23 -2.55
N TRP A 49 3.91 -8.23 -1.69
CA TRP A 49 3.28 -6.99 -2.11
C TRP A 49 4.12 -6.23 -3.15
N LEU A 50 5.43 -6.14 -2.92
CA LEU A 50 6.35 -5.51 -3.87
C LEU A 50 6.40 -6.26 -5.21
N LEU A 51 6.36 -7.59 -5.20
CA LEU A 51 6.20 -8.40 -6.42
C LEU A 51 4.93 -8.04 -7.18
N VAL A 52 3.79 -7.90 -6.49
CA VAL A 52 2.52 -7.51 -7.10
C VAL A 52 2.63 -6.12 -7.73
N VAL A 53 3.25 -5.15 -7.03
CA VAL A 53 3.47 -3.79 -7.56
C VAL A 53 4.36 -3.82 -8.81
N LEU A 54 5.45 -4.59 -8.79
CA LEU A 54 6.36 -4.74 -9.93
C LEU A 54 5.74 -5.53 -11.09
N PHE A 55 4.86 -6.48 -10.81
CA PHE A 55 4.09 -7.21 -11.82
C PHE A 55 3.11 -6.27 -12.53
N PHE A 56 2.38 -5.46 -11.77
CA PHE A 56 1.47 -4.43 -12.29
C PHE A 56 2.17 -3.11 -12.65
N TRP A 57 3.50 -3.11 -12.81
CA TRP A 57 4.31 -1.92 -13.08
C TRP A 57 3.78 -1.04 -14.22
N LYS A 58 3.35 -1.66 -15.33
CA LYS A 58 2.78 -0.94 -16.48
C LYS A 58 1.56 -0.08 -16.10
N LYS A 59 0.78 -0.48 -15.10
CA LYS A 59 -0.39 0.26 -14.61
C LYS A 59 0.04 1.58 -13.95
N TYR A 60 1.12 1.54 -13.17
CA TYR A 60 1.70 2.73 -12.52
C TYR A 60 2.46 3.61 -13.52
N THR A 61 3.23 3.04 -14.46
CA THR A 61 4.04 3.83 -15.39
C THR A 61 3.33 4.25 -16.67
N ARG A 62 2.02 4.02 -16.79
CA ARG A 62 1.25 4.44 -17.97
C ARG A 62 1.20 5.96 -18.11
N HIS A 63 1.19 6.67 -16.98
CA HIS A 63 1.18 8.14 -16.94
C HIS A 63 2.58 8.67 -16.63
N PRO A 64 3.01 9.82 -17.21
CA PRO A 64 4.33 10.39 -16.91
C PRO A 64 4.55 10.70 -15.42
N LYS A 65 3.49 11.12 -14.71
CA LYS A 65 3.53 11.37 -13.25
C LYS A 65 3.31 10.13 -12.39
N GLY A 66 3.08 8.96 -12.98
CA GLY A 66 2.64 7.78 -12.24
C GLY A 66 3.65 7.25 -11.19
N LEU A 67 4.95 7.36 -11.47
CA LEU A 67 5.98 7.02 -10.48
C LEU A 67 6.02 8.00 -9.30
N ARG A 68 5.74 9.29 -9.54
CA ARG A 68 5.61 10.30 -8.48
C ARG A 68 4.44 9.96 -7.58
N TRP A 69 3.29 9.64 -8.15
CA TRP A 69 2.09 9.22 -7.40
C TRP A 69 2.33 7.95 -6.59
N LEU A 70 3.03 6.97 -7.16
CA LEU A 70 3.43 5.75 -6.43
C LEU A 70 4.37 6.07 -5.27
N GLY A 71 5.35 6.97 -5.47
CA GLY A 71 6.26 7.43 -4.41
C GLY A 71 5.53 8.15 -3.28
N LEU A 72 4.63 9.08 -3.61
CA LEU A 72 3.79 9.78 -2.63
C LEU A 72 2.87 8.83 -1.86
N SER A 73 2.27 7.85 -2.54
CA SER A 73 1.43 6.83 -1.89
C SER A 73 2.24 5.91 -0.97
N THR A 74 3.47 5.58 -1.37
CA THR A 74 4.40 4.81 -0.54
C THR A 74 4.80 5.59 0.71
N LEU A 75 5.11 6.89 0.55
CA LEU A 75 5.43 7.78 1.66
C LEU A 75 4.26 7.89 2.64
N SER A 76 3.03 8.05 2.15
CA SER A 76 1.83 8.08 2.98
C SER A 76 1.66 6.77 3.77
N GLY A 77 1.80 5.61 3.13
CA GLY A 77 1.70 4.31 3.79
C GLY A 77 2.75 4.14 4.91
N ILE A 78 4.00 4.55 4.67
CA ILE A 78 5.06 4.50 5.68
C ILE A 78 4.77 5.46 6.84
N LEU A 79 4.36 6.70 6.55
CA LEU A 79 4.02 7.67 7.60
C LEU A 79 2.83 7.22 8.45
N LEU A 80 1.82 6.59 7.83
CA LEU A 80 0.69 6.00 8.55
C LEU A 80 1.16 4.87 9.48
N SER A 81 2.12 4.05 9.04
CA SER A 81 2.70 2.99 9.88
C SER A 81 3.51 3.54 11.04
N LEU A 82 4.30 4.60 10.82
CA LEU A 82 5.09 5.23 11.88
C LEU A 82 4.19 5.95 12.91
N GLY A 83 3.06 6.49 12.47
CA GLY A 83 2.07 7.09 13.36
C GLY A 83 1.18 6.10 14.11
N PHE A 84 1.24 4.82 13.76
CA PHE A 84 0.51 3.76 14.47
C PHE A 84 1.33 3.24 15.66
N PRO A 85 0.70 2.82 16.78
CA PRO A 85 1.40 2.21 17.90
C PRO A 85 2.36 1.08 17.48
N PRO A 86 3.49 0.89 18.17
CA PRO A 86 3.80 1.37 19.53
C PRO A 86 4.56 2.70 19.62
N LEU A 87 4.92 3.33 18.49
CA LEU A 87 5.71 4.55 18.51
C LEU A 87 4.88 5.74 19.03
N PRO A 88 5.44 6.66 19.84
CA PRO A 88 4.75 7.85 20.34
C PRO A 88 4.66 8.95 19.25
N LEU A 89 4.39 8.56 18.02
CA LEU A 89 4.41 9.39 16.82
C LEU A 89 3.00 9.57 16.24
N THR A 90 1.95 9.41 17.05
CA THR A 90 0.54 9.46 16.60
C THR A 90 0.19 10.75 15.85
N PHE A 91 0.87 11.87 16.13
CA PHE A 91 0.72 13.11 15.38
C PHE A 91 1.09 12.98 13.88
N LEU A 92 1.94 12.02 13.51
CA LEU A 92 2.25 11.73 12.10
C LEU A 92 1.02 11.31 11.32
N LEU A 93 -0.01 10.73 11.96
CA LEU A 93 -1.22 10.30 11.26
C LEU A 93 -1.88 11.47 10.51
N PHE A 94 -1.89 12.68 11.09
CA PHE A 94 -2.44 13.87 10.42
C PHE A 94 -1.63 14.27 9.19
N VAL A 95 -0.29 14.18 9.28
CA VAL A 95 0.64 14.51 8.19
C VAL A 95 0.68 13.42 7.13
N ALA A 96 0.45 12.16 7.52
CA ALA A 96 0.55 10.99 6.67
C ALA A 96 -0.48 11.01 5.53
N TRP A 97 -1.62 11.69 5.72
CA TRP A 97 -2.62 11.88 4.66
C TRP A 97 -2.16 12.84 3.55
N ILE A 98 -1.25 13.77 3.85
CA ILE A 98 -0.86 14.85 2.92
C ILE A 98 -0.31 14.30 1.59
N PRO A 99 0.67 13.37 1.56
CA PRO A 99 1.19 12.83 0.30
C PRO A 99 0.11 12.10 -0.53
N LEU A 100 -0.82 11.40 0.13
CA LEU A 100 -1.92 10.71 -0.55
C LEU A 100 -2.96 11.70 -1.10
N LEU A 101 -3.25 12.77 -0.37
CA LEU A 101 -4.12 13.86 -0.85
C LEU A 101 -3.49 14.64 -2.01
N ILE A 102 -2.17 14.82 -2.03
CA ILE A 102 -1.46 15.40 -3.19
C ILE A 102 -1.63 14.48 -4.41
N THR A 103 -1.49 13.17 -4.22
CA THR A 103 -1.70 12.18 -5.29
C THR A 103 -3.13 12.25 -5.84
N GLU A 104 -4.12 12.31 -4.96
CA GLU A 104 -5.53 12.48 -5.33
C GLU A 104 -5.76 13.76 -6.12
N HIS A 105 -5.23 14.89 -5.62
CA HIS A 105 -5.41 16.20 -6.23
C HIS A 105 -4.80 16.26 -7.63
N GLU A 106 -3.56 15.76 -7.79
CA GLU A 106 -2.91 15.71 -9.10
C GLU A 106 -3.70 14.83 -10.08
N ILE A 107 -4.18 13.66 -9.64
CA ILE A 107 -5.00 12.75 -10.47
C ILE A 107 -6.36 13.38 -10.83
N ALA A 108 -6.96 14.15 -9.91
CA ALA A 108 -8.23 14.83 -10.14
C ALA A 108 -8.14 15.93 -11.22
N GLN A 109 -6.98 16.56 -11.36
CA GLN A 109 -6.70 17.61 -12.36
C GLN A 109 -6.32 17.08 -13.75
N GLU A 110 -5.98 15.81 -13.88
CA GLU A 110 -5.61 15.24 -15.17
C GLU A 110 -6.81 15.21 -16.13
N LYS A 111 -6.61 15.73 -17.35
CA LYS A 111 -7.63 15.71 -18.42
C LYS A 111 -8.00 14.28 -18.83
N LYS A 112 -7.02 13.37 -18.76
CA LYS A 112 -7.23 11.94 -19.06
C LYS A 112 -7.72 11.23 -17.80
N LYS A 113 -8.67 10.32 -17.97
CA LYS A 113 -9.19 9.49 -16.88
C LYS A 113 -8.08 8.58 -16.34
N VAL A 114 -7.49 8.99 -15.22
CA VAL A 114 -6.54 8.18 -14.43
C VAL A 114 -7.27 7.62 -13.21
N SER A 115 -7.03 6.35 -12.91
CA SER A 115 -7.61 5.71 -11.72
C SER A 115 -6.77 6.00 -10.49
N LEU A 116 -7.40 6.51 -9.42
CA LEU A 116 -6.80 6.71 -8.10
C LEU A 116 -6.63 5.39 -7.33
N PHE A 117 -7.49 4.40 -7.60
CA PHE A 117 -7.54 3.12 -6.89
C PHE A 117 -6.19 2.42 -6.71
N PRO A 118 -5.34 2.20 -7.74
CA PRO A 118 -4.07 1.50 -7.55
C PRO A 118 -3.12 2.21 -6.57
N TYR A 119 -3.18 3.55 -6.51
CA TYR A 119 -2.33 4.35 -5.62
C TYR A 119 -2.84 4.31 -4.18
N ALA A 120 -4.15 4.50 -3.99
CA ALA A 120 -4.79 4.40 -2.67
C ALA A 120 -4.66 2.98 -2.09
N PHE A 121 -4.90 1.95 -2.90
CA PHE A 121 -4.78 0.56 -2.48
C PHE A 121 -3.34 0.22 -2.09
N HIS A 122 -2.34 0.72 -2.84
CA HIS A 122 -0.94 0.56 -2.47
C HIS A 122 -0.59 1.20 -1.14
N CYS A 123 -1.06 2.42 -0.88
CA CYS A 123 -0.89 3.09 0.40
C CYS A 123 -1.47 2.27 1.56
N PHE A 124 -2.74 1.88 1.47
CA PHE A 124 -3.42 1.18 2.56
C PHE A 124 -2.94 -0.27 2.73
N ALA A 125 -2.58 -0.98 1.65
CA ALA A 125 -2.00 -2.31 1.73
C ALA A 125 -0.64 -2.28 2.43
N LEU A 126 0.21 -1.31 2.07
CA LEU A 126 1.51 -1.12 2.72
C LEU A 126 1.34 -0.81 4.21
N TRP A 127 0.43 0.12 4.55
CA TRP A 127 0.12 0.45 5.94
C TRP A 127 -0.33 -0.78 6.73
N ASN A 128 -1.32 -1.53 6.22
CA ASN A 128 -1.87 -2.72 6.88
C ASN A 128 -0.80 -3.78 7.11
N VAL A 129 0.02 -4.11 6.09
CA VAL A 129 1.11 -5.09 6.25
C VAL A 129 2.09 -4.63 7.32
N LEU A 130 2.51 -3.37 7.31
CA LEU A 130 3.50 -2.86 8.27
C LEU A 130 3.01 -2.84 9.73
N VAL A 131 1.72 -2.63 9.98
CA VAL A 131 1.18 -2.50 11.35
C VAL A 131 0.50 -3.77 11.88
N THR A 132 0.03 -4.65 10.99
CA THR A 132 -0.73 -5.86 11.38
C THR A 132 -0.08 -7.18 10.93
N TRP A 133 1.16 -7.17 10.42
CA TRP A 133 1.88 -8.40 10.01
C TRP A 133 1.86 -9.52 11.06
N TRP A 134 1.79 -9.18 12.35
CA TRP A 134 1.81 -10.12 13.46
C TRP A 134 0.60 -11.06 13.45
N VAL A 135 -0.54 -10.66 12.86
CA VAL A 135 -1.72 -11.53 12.67
C VAL A 135 -1.38 -12.75 11.81
N GLY A 136 -0.40 -12.61 10.92
CA GLY A 136 0.11 -13.74 10.13
C GLY A 136 0.74 -14.83 10.99
N ASN A 137 1.25 -14.52 12.20
CA ASN A 137 1.83 -15.53 13.09
C ASN A 137 0.80 -16.50 13.67
N THR A 138 -0.47 -16.08 13.82
CA THR A 138 -1.52 -16.92 14.40
C THR A 138 -2.29 -17.67 13.33
N ALA A 139 -2.59 -17.00 12.22
CA ALA A 139 -3.29 -17.61 11.08
C ALA A 139 -2.85 -16.93 9.79
N PHE A 140 -1.96 -17.59 9.04
CA PHE A 140 -1.37 -17.04 7.82
C PHE A 140 -2.41 -16.58 6.79
N ILE A 141 -3.39 -17.44 6.49
CA ILE A 141 -4.43 -17.16 5.49
C ILE A 141 -5.33 -16.03 5.99
N ALA A 142 -5.72 -16.05 7.26
CA ALA A 142 -6.53 -14.98 7.84
C ALA A 142 -5.78 -13.64 7.83
N GLY A 143 -4.47 -13.64 8.11
CA GLY A 143 -3.61 -12.47 7.99
C GLY A 143 -3.59 -11.90 6.58
N PHE A 144 -3.43 -12.75 5.56
CA PHE A 144 -3.50 -12.31 4.16
C PHE A 144 -4.82 -11.59 3.84
N PHE A 145 -5.96 -12.17 4.21
CA PHE A 145 -7.25 -11.52 4.03
C PHE A 145 -7.36 -10.24 4.84
N ALA A 146 -6.95 -10.26 6.11
CA ALA A 146 -6.99 -9.08 6.97
C ALA A 146 -6.23 -7.90 6.36
N PHE A 147 -5.07 -8.11 5.74
CA PHE A 147 -4.27 -7.00 5.19
C PHE A 147 -4.89 -6.42 3.92
N PHE A 148 -5.23 -7.28 2.95
CA PHE A 148 -5.65 -6.84 1.63
C PHE A 148 -7.13 -6.51 1.55
N LEU A 149 -7.99 -7.24 2.28
CA LEU A 149 -9.42 -6.94 2.33
C LEU A 149 -9.68 -5.67 3.14
N ASN A 150 -8.98 -5.46 4.26
CA ASN A 150 -9.10 -4.21 5.01
C ASN A 150 -8.59 -3.02 4.19
N ALA A 151 -7.44 -3.17 3.51
CA ALA A 151 -6.97 -2.15 2.56
C ALA A 151 -7.98 -1.86 1.43
N LEU A 152 -8.71 -2.87 0.96
CA LEU A 152 -9.77 -2.69 -0.02
C LEU A 152 -10.94 -1.90 0.55
N PHE A 153 -11.36 -2.17 1.78
CA PHE A 153 -12.41 -1.41 2.46
C PHE A 153 -12.00 0.03 2.70
N MET A 154 -10.75 0.29 3.13
CA MET A 154 -10.21 1.65 3.28
C MET A 154 -10.18 2.44 1.96
N CYS A 155 -10.04 1.78 0.81
CA CYS A 155 -10.14 2.43 -0.48
C CYS A 155 -11.55 2.97 -0.79
N VAL A 156 -12.61 2.32 -0.29
CA VAL A 156 -14.00 2.71 -0.59
C VAL A 156 -14.29 4.16 -0.20
N PRO A 157 -14.14 4.58 1.07
CA PRO A 157 -14.43 5.96 1.48
C PRO A 157 -13.52 6.96 0.76
N PHE A 158 -12.25 6.60 0.51
CA PHE A 158 -11.31 7.49 -0.19
C PHE A 158 -11.68 7.70 -1.67
N LEU A 159 -12.17 6.65 -2.34
CA LEU A 159 -12.66 6.74 -3.71
C LEU A 159 -14.00 7.49 -3.82
N LEU A 160 -14.88 7.31 -2.83
CA LEU A 160 -16.12 8.08 -2.73
C LEU A 160 -15.81 9.57 -2.54
N PHE A 161 -14.89 9.89 -1.62
CA PHE A 161 -14.34 11.24 -1.46
C PHE A 161 -13.85 11.84 -2.78
N HIS A 162 -13.03 11.12 -3.53
CA HIS A 162 -12.51 11.58 -4.83
C HIS A 162 -13.63 11.90 -5.84
N LYS A 163 -14.68 11.07 -5.87
CA LYS A 163 -15.85 11.32 -6.73
C LYS A 163 -16.65 12.53 -6.26
N THR A 164 -16.93 12.64 -4.96
CA THR A 164 -17.72 13.73 -4.39
C THR A 164 -17.01 15.08 -4.55
N LYS A 165 -15.69 15.14 -4.30
CA LYS A 165 -14.89 16.36 -4.45
C LYS A 165 -14.90 16.91 -5.88
N LYS A 166 -15.00 16.05 -6.90
CA LYS A 166 -15.11 16.47 -8.30
C LYS A 166 -16.42 17.19 -8.62
N VAL A 167 -17.49 16.87 -7.90
CA VAL A 167 -18.81 17.48 -8.11
C VAL A 167 -19.01 18.66 -7.14
N LEU A 168 -18.60 18.51 -5.88
CA LEU A 168 -18.72 19.51 -4.83
C LEU A 168 -17.36 19.81 -4.18
N PRO A 169 -16.53 20.67 -4.80
CA PRO A 169 -15.17 20.95 -4.31
C PRO A 169 -15.14 21.63 -2.93
N ARG A 170 -16.16 22.44 -2.59
CA ARG A 170 -16.23 23.18 -1.31
C ARG A 170 -16.42 22.28 -0.10
N VAL A 171 -17.15 21.17 -0.24
CA VAL A 171 -17.41 20.21 0.86
C VAL A 171 -16.63 18.90 0.69
N GLY A 172 -15.83 18.78 -0.38
CA GLY A 172 -15.12 17.54 -0.72
C GLY A 172 -14.28 17.00 0.44
N TYR A 173 -13.49 17.86 1.12
CA TYR A 173 -12.68 17.40 2.26
C TYR A 173 -13.51 17.01 3.49
N MET A 174 -14.68 17.63 3.71
CA MET A 174 -15.60 17.20 4.76
C MET A 174 -16.20 15.82 4.43
N ALA A 175 -16.44 15.53 3.14
CA ALA A 175 -16.92 14.22 2.70
C ALA A 175 -15.90 13.11 3.01
N LEU A 176 -14.60 13.39 2.98
CA LEU A 176 -13.58 12.42 3.40
C LEU A 176 -13.79 12.01 4.86
N ALA A 177 -13.92 12.99 5.77
CA ALA A 177 -14.15 12.72 7.18
C ALA A 177 -15.47 11.97 7.40
N ALA A 178 -16.55 12.38 6.73
CA ALA A 178 -17.85 11.72 6.83
C ALA A 178 -17.79 10.26 6.36
N TYR A 179 -17.23 9.99 5.18
CA TYR A 179 -17.11 8.62 4.67
C TYR A 179 -16.15 7.76 5.50
N TRP A 180 -15.11 8.35 6.10
CA TRP A 180 -14.16 7.60 6.92
C TRP A 180 -14.74 7.17 8.28
N MET A 181 -15.72 7.92 8.80
CA MET A 181 -16.39 7.62 10.07
C MET A 181 -17.68 6.80 9.93
N SER A 182 -18.15 6.54 8.70
CA SER A 182 -19.36 5.75 8.42
C SER A 182 -19.04 4.27 8.29
#